data_AF-A0A931KQQ4-F1
#
_entry.id   AF-A0A931KQQ4-F1
#
_cell.length_a   1.000
_cell.length_b   1.000
_cell.length_c   1.000
_cell.angle_alpha   90.00
_cell.angle_beta   90.00
_cell.angle_gamma   90.00
#
_symmetry.space_group_name_H-M   'P 1'
#
loop_
_entity.id
_entity.type
_entity.pdbx_description
1 polymer ?
#
loop_
_entity_poly.entity_id
_entity_poly.type
_entity_poly.pdbx_seq_one_letter_code
_entity_poly.pdbx_strand_id
1 'polypeptide(L)'
;MRVRTPSFMRPIIGIFILLVCCLFIQKPHAEEKPSEINFSAELSSNPLTITAEKVIDPLTFLGNDNHIYRLAGLDVPGVTSFTESNIATQAKEWLEKAVAGQTLYIYQSRDLTARQNRMGHFPVHAVRKFDNTWLQGAMIEEGLARVLTSESMTEMAIPMLVAERKAREANKNLWADAQFKILSPEESLTVRNDIYIVEGTVKSAAINNNIVYLNFGDDWRKDFTIVVPAALRQKLSRANIDLLSFKDKKIRIRGFIESKNGPSITLTHFQQMELLEDSPH
;
A
#
# COMPACT_ATOMS: atom_id res chain seq x y z
N MET A 1 -9.80 -53.22 -78.31
CA MET A 1 -8.81 -53.00 -79.39
C MET A 1 -7.96 -51.79 -78.99
N ARG A 2 -6.64 -51.95 -78.89
CA ARG A 2 -5.68 -50.85 -78.59
C ARG A 2 -5.76 -49.76 -79.66
N VAL A 3 -5.42 -48.50 -79.33
CA VAL A 3 -4.33 -47.71 -79.95
C VAL A 3 -4.22 -46.31 -79.29
N ARG A 4 -2.99 -45.80 -79.35
CA ARG A 4 -2.26 -44.66 -78.77
C ARG A 4 -2.78 -43.22 -79.07
N THR A 5 -2.62 -42.34 -78.05
CA THR A 5 -2.08 -40.94 -77.94
C THR A 5 -1.88 -40.03 -79.19
N PRO A 6 -1.54 -38.70 -79.08
CA PRO A 6 -1.58 -37.71 -77.97
C PRO A 6 -2.16 -36.31 -78.39
N SER A 7 -2.29 -35.34 -77.47
CA SER A 7 -2.04 -33.90 -77.78
C SER A 7 -1.96 -33.04 -76.50
N PHE A 8 -1.02 -32.09 -76.54
CA PHE A 8 -0.49 -31.19 -75.51
C PHE A 8 -1.34 -29.94 -75.22
N MET A 9 -0.95 -29.28 -74.10
CA MET A 9 -0.94 -27.82 -73.83
C MET A 9 -2.17 -27.11 -73.26
N ARG A 10 -2.17 -26.77 -71.96
CA ARG A 10 -1.76 -25.45 -71.38
C ARG A 10 -2.03 -25.38 -69.84
N PRO A 11 -1.39 -24.44 -69.11
CA PRO A 11 -1.09 -24.58 -67.69
C PRO A 11 -2.14 -23.91 -66.78
N ILE A 12 -2.29 -24.41 -65.55
CA ILE A 12 -2.97 -23.69 -64.47
C ILE A 12 -1.98 -23.52 -63.30
N ILE A 13 -1.60 -22.26 -63.14
CA ILE A 13 -1.06 -21.57 -61.96
C ILE A 13 -1.84 -22.04 -60.72
N GLY A 14 -1.26 -22.62 -59.67
CA GLY A 14 -0.23 -22.05 -58.81
C GLY A 14 -0.88 -21.35 -57.60
N ILE A 15 -1.19 -22.09 -56.52
CA ILE A 15 -1.36 -21.52 -55.16
C ILE A 15 -0.76 -22.52 -54.16
N PHE A 16 0.46 -22.23 -53.72
CA PHE A 16 1.13 -22.89 -52.60
C PHE A 16 0.82 -22.05 -51.36
N ILE A 17 -0.08 -22.52 -50.49
CA ILE A 17 -0.34 -21.87 -49.20
C ILE A 17 0.82 -22.24 -48.28
N LEU A 18 1.76 -21.30 -48.11
CA LEU A 18 2.83 -21.37 -47.14
C LEU A 18 2.22 -21.14 -45.75
N LEU A 19 2.06 -22.21 -44.96
CA LEU A 19 1.62 -22.15 -43.57
C LEU A 19 2.78 -21.61 -42.71
N VAL A 20 2.86 -20.30 -42.53
CA VAL A 20 3.79 -19.67 -41.59
C VAL A 20 3.24 -19.86 -40.18
N CYS A 21 3.66 -20.94 -39.52
CA CYS A 21 3.54 -21.06 -38.07
C CYS A 21 4.46 -20.02 -37.41
N CYS A 22 3.94 -18.83 -37.14
CA CYS A 22 4.53 -17.91 -36.18
C CYS A 22 4.46 -18.55 -34.80
N LEU A 23 5.57 -19.19 -34.39
CA LEU A 23 5.87 -19.42 -32.98
C LEU A 23 5.97 -18.04 -32.31
N PHE A 24 4.90 -17.60 -31.66
CA PHE A 24 4.96 -16.54 -30.65
C PHE A 24 5.78 -17.09 -29.48
N ILE A 25 7.11 -17.01 -29.59
CA ILE A 25 7.98 -17.06 -28.43
C ILE A 25 7.67 -15.78 -27.66
N GLN A 26 6.79 -15.88 -26.67
CA GLN A 26 6.66 -14.84 -25.65
C GLN A 26 8.08 -14.60 -25.11
N LYS A 27 8.60 -13.39 -25.33
CA LYS A 27 9.82 -12.97 -24.66
C LYS A 27 9.60 -13.20 -23.17
N PRO A 28 10.51 -13.90 -22.46
CA PRO A 28 10.42 -13.96 -21.01
C PRO A 28 10.36 -12.52 -20.51
N HIS A 29 9.33 -12.23 -19.69
CA HIS A 29 9.24 -10.97 -18.97
C HIS A 29 10.54 -10.84 -18.20
N ALA A 30 11.38 -9.88 -18.58
CA ALA A 30 12.56 -9.58 -17.80
C ALA A 30 12.04 -9.19 -16.42
N GLU A 31 12.31 -10.02 -15.43
CA GLU A 31 12.12 -9.68 -14.03
C GLU A 31 13.01 -8.46 -13.79
N GLU A 32 12.41 -7.26 -13.87
CA GLU A 32 13.09 -6.04 -13.46
C GLU A 32 13.56 -6.30 -12.04
N LYS A 33 14.88 -6.36 -11.84
CA LYS A 33 15.45 -6.42 -10.50
C LYS A 33 14.75 -5.32 -9.69
N PRO A 34 14.16 -5.63 -8.53
CA PRO A 34 13.49 -4.62 -7.72
C PRO A 34 14.44 -3.45 -7.58
N SER A 35 14.02 -2.26 -8.04
CA SER A 35 14.80 -1.04 -7.86
C SER A 35 15.17 -0.94 -6.39
N GLU A 36 16.46 -0.90 -6.09
CA GLU A 36 16.95 -0.86 -4.72
C GLU A 36 16.31 0.32 -3.99
N ILE A 37 15.67 0.05 -2.84
CA ILE A 37 14.86 1.06 -2.14
C ILE A 37 15.78 2.15 -1.59
N ASN A 38 15.61 3.39 -2.09
CA ASN A 38 16.41 4.53 -1.65
C ASN A 38 15.84 5.15 -0.37
N PHE A 39 16.11 4.54 0.79
CA PHE A 39 15.70 5.06 2.10
C PHE A 39 16.20 6.48 2.37
N SER A 40 17.41 6.80 1.90
CA SER A 40 18.05 8.08 2.17
C SER A 40 17.39 9.27 1.47
N ALA A 41 16.49 9.04 0.51
CA ALA A 41 15.69 10.09 -0.12
C ALA A 41 14.75 10.77 0.90
N GLU A 42 14.21 10.01 1.85
CA GLU A 42 13.20 10.48 2.80
C GLU A 42 13.67 10.40 4.26
N LEU A 43 14.49 9.41 4.61
CA LEU A 43 14.95 9.14 5.97
C LEU A 43 16.37 9.70 6.23
N SER A 44 16.82 9.58 7.49
CA SER A 44 18.21 9.87 7.88
C SER A 44 19.19 9.02 7.06
N SER A 45 20.22 9.65 6.49
CA SER A 45 21.20 9.00 5.62
C SER A 45 22.14 8.03 6.35
N ASN A 46 22.27 8.17 7.68
CA ASN A 46 23.12 7.33 8.51
C ASN A 46 22.25 6.39 9.36
N PRO A 47 21.98 5.15 8.91
CA PRO A 47 21.24 4.19 9.71
C PRO A 47 22.06 3.71 10.91
N LEU A 48 21.39 3.44 12.02
CA LEU A 48 22.01 2.75 13.15
C LEU A 48 22.18 1.27 12.81
N THR A 49 23.15 0.61 13.45
CA THR A 49 23.34 -0.85 13.35
C THR A 49 22.92 -1.47 14.68
N ILE A 50 21.82 -2.22 14.69
CA ILE A 50 21.21 -2.78 15.90
C ILE A 50 21.04 -4.28 15.74
N THR A 51 21.35 -5.06 16.76
CA THR A 51 21.00 -6.48 16.82
C THR A 51 19.70 -6.60 17.58
N ALA A 52 18.70 -7.28 16.99
CA ALA A 52 17.45 -7.56 17.68
C ALA A 52 17.66 -8.67 18.72
N GLU A 53 17.31 -8.40 19.97
CA GLU A 53 17.43 -9.36 21.07
C GLU A 53 16.13 -10.15 21.27
N LYS A 54 14.99 -9.46 21.18
CA LYS A 54 13.69 -10.06 21.49
C LYS A 54 12.57 -9.37 20.73
N VAL A 55 11.70 -10.13 20.07
CA VAL A 55 10.41 -9.62 19.58
C VAL A 55 9.41 -9.53 20.72
N ILE A 56 8.75 -8.38 20.84
CA ILE A 56 7.78 -8.10 21.89
C ILE A 56 6.37 -8.40 21.37
N ASP A 57 6.03 -7.78 20.24
CA ASP A 57 4.74 -7.90 19.55
C ASP A 57 4.95 -7.88 18.01
N PRO A 58 3.91 -8.04 17.18
CA PRO A 58 4.05 -8.10 15.71
C PRO A 58 4.72 -6.89 15.05
N LEU A 59 4.82 -5.76 15.75
CA LEU A 59 5.34 -4.49 15.26
C LEU A 59 6.55 -4.00 16.07
N THR A 60 6.96 -4.67 17.14
CA THR A 60 8.02 -4.17 18.01
C THR A 60 9.04 -5.24 18.45
N PHE A 61 10.29 -4.80 18.57
CA PHE A 61 11.39 -5.61 19.09
C PHE A 61 12.34 -4.79 19.98
N LEU A 62 12.99 -5.45 20.92
CA LEU A 62 14.05 -4.91 21.76
C LEU A 62 15.39 -5.02 21.04
N GLY A 63 16.12 -3.91 20.93
CA GLY A 63 17.50 -3.89 20.45
C GLY A 63 18.52 -4.11 21.57
N ASN A 64 19.76 -4.43 21.18
CA ASN A 64 20.89 -4.64 22.09
C ASN A 64 21.37 -3.37 22.82
N ASP A 65 20.77 -2.23 22.53
CA ASP A 65 20.96 -0.96 23.23
C ASP A 65 19.84 -0.68 24.26
N ASN A 66 18.99 -1.68 24.53
CA ASN A 66 17.83 -1.61 25.42
C ASN A 66 16.71 -0.66 24.95
N HIS A 67 16.70 -0.25 23.69
CA HIS A 67 15.58 0.50 23.12
C HIS A 67 14.56 -0.43 22.46
N ILE A 68 13.29 -0.02 22.52
CA ILE A 68 12.20 -0.67 21.80
C ILE A 68 12.05 0.00 20.44
N TYR A 69 12.22 -0.77 19.38
CA TYR A 69 12.03 -0.34 18.01
C TYR A 69 10.65 -0.76 17.53
N ARG A 70 9.94 0.16 16.87
CA ARG A 70 8.63 -0.08 16.27
C ARG A 70 8.71 0.06 14.76
N LEU A 71 8.26 -0.96 14.03
CA LEU A 71 8.12 -0.90 12.59
C LEU A 71 7.08 0.17 12.22
N ALA A 72 7.54 1.26 11.59
CA ALA A 72 6.71 2.40 11.26
C ALA A 72 5.80 2.11 10.05
N GLY A 73 4.64 2.79 10.01
CA GLY A 73 3.73 2.81 8.87
C GLY A 73 2.86 1.56 8.70
N LEU A 74 2.81 0.66 9.69
CA LEU A 74 2.07 -0.59 9.61
C LEU A 74 0.85 -0.63 10.52
N ASP A 75 -0.24 -1.19 10.01
CA ASP A 75 -1.35 -1.76 10.77
C ASP A 75 -1.29 -3.28 10.67
N VAL A 76 -1.34 -3.93 11.83
CA VAL A 76 -1.55 -5.38 11.97
C VAL A 76 -2.87 -5.54 12.72
N PRO A 77 -3.92 -6.08 12.07
CA PRO A 77 -5.19 -6.32 12.74
C PRO A 77 -5.01 -7.18 14.00
N GLY A 78 -5.66 -6.77 15.08
CA GLY A 78 -5.49 -7.36 16.41
C GLY A 78 -4.34 -6.75 17.24
N VAL A 79 -3.59 -5.79 16.69
CA VAL A 79 -2.56 -5.01 17.41
C VAL A 79 -2.92 -3.53 17.42
N THR A 80 -3.07 -2.96 16.24
CA THR A 80 -3.39 -1.54 16.02
C THR A 80 -4.88 -1.31 15.79
N SER A 81 -5.57 -2.34 15.32
CA SER A 81 -7.01 -2.40 15.06
C SER A 81 -7.67 -3.35 16.06
N PHE A 82 -8.96 -3.15 16.35
CA PHE A 82 -9.71 -3.95 17.34
C PHE A 82 -10.21 -5.28 16.80
N THR A 83 -10.10 -5.47 15.48
CA THR A 83 -10.48 -6.71 14.81
C THR A 83 -9.62 -7.88 15.31
N GLU A 84 -10.28 -8.89 15.91
CA GLU A 84 -9.64 -10.17 16.21
C GLU A 84 -9.18 -10.83 14.90
N SER A 85 -7.93 -11.29 14.88
CA SER A 85 -7.35 -11.88 13.69
C SER A 85 -6.18 -12.81 14.04
N ASN A 86 -6.05 -13.91 13.31
CA ASN A 86 -4.85 -14.75 13.35
C ASN A 86 -3.64 -14.07 12.69
N ILE A 87 -3.84 -12.94 12.00
CA ILE A 87 -2.78 -12.16 11.35
C ILE A 87 -1.78 -11.64 12.38
N ALA A 88 -2.22 -11.20 13.56
CA ALA A 88 -1.31 -10.76 14.62
C ALA A 88 -0.32 -11.86 15.03
N THR A 89 -0.80 -13.08 15.26
CA THR A 89 0.07 -14.22 15.61
C THR A 89 1.05 -14.53 14.49
N GLN A 90 0.57 -14.63 13.24
CA GLN A 90 1.41 -14.93 12.08
C GLN A 90 2.48 -13.84 11.86
N ALA A 91 2.10 -12.58 12.00
CA ALA A 91 3.00 -11.43 11.90
C ALA A 91 4.08 -11.45 12.99
N LYS A 92 3.75 -11.81 14.23
CA LYS A 92 4.73 -11.98 15.29
C LYS A 92 5.73 -13.09 14.98
N GLU A 93 5.24 -14.27 14.63
CA GLU A 93 6.08 -15.42 14.29
C GLU A 93 6.99 -15.12 13.09
N TRP A 94 6.47 -14.38 12.11
CA TRP A 94 7.24 -13.91 10.98
C TRP A 94 8.35 -12.94 11.43
N LEU A 95 8.04 -11.96 12.28
CA LEU A 95 9.01 -11.00 12.77
C LEU A 95 10.11 -11.68 13.59
N GLU A 96 9.74 -12.63 14.46
CA GLU A 96 10.70 -13.45 15.24
C GLU A 96 11.70 -14.14 14.33
N LYS A 97 11.23 -14.82 13.27
CA LYS A 97 12.09 -15.46 12.28
C LYS A 97 12.93 -14.45 11.49
N ALA A 98 12.36 -13.31 11.15
CA ALA A 98 13.01 -12.30 10.32
C ALA A 98 14.18 -11.60 11.03
N VAL A 99 14.15 -11.51 12.38
CA VAL A 99 15.17 -10.80 13.18
C VAL A 99 16.04 -11.70 14.05
N ALA A 100 15.69 -12.98 14.24
CA ALA A 100 16.43 -13.89 15.12
C ALA A 100 17.92 -14.01 14.77
N GLY A 101 18.78 -13.54 15.67
CA GLY A 101 20.23 -13.54 15.51
C GLY A 101 20.74 -12.60 14.41
N GLN A 102 19.91 -11.68 13.94
CA GLN A 102 20.23 -10.79 12.82
C GLN A 102 20.60 -9.39 13.27
N THR A 103 21.55 -8.80 12.56
CA THR A 103 21.85 -7.37 12.63
C THR A 103 21.01 -6.62 11.60
N LEU A 104 20.42 -5.51 12.04
CA LEU A 104 19.53 -4.66 11.26
C LEU A 104 20.16 -3.27 11.09
N TYR A 105 20.03 -2.71 9.88
CA TYR A 105 20.13 -1.28 9.65
C TYR A 105 18.81 -0.61 10.00
N ILE A 106 18.87 0.38 10.88
CA ILE A 106 17.73 1.09 11.42
C ILE A 106 17.71 2.50 10.87
N TYR A 107 16.75 2.77 9.98
CA TYR A 107 16.49 4.09 9.41
C TYR A 107 15.39 4.81 10.21
N GLN A 108 15.61 6.08 10.46
CA GLN A 108 14.75 6.95 11.27
C GLN A 108 14.39 8.22 10.51
N SER A 109 13.32 8.89 10.95
CA SER A 109 12.95 10.21 10.43
C SER A 109 14.11 11.22 10.55
N ARG A 110 14.15 12.16 9.61
CA ARG A 110 15.03 13.34 9.70
C ARG A 110 14.55 14.29 10.79
N ASP A 111 13.25 14.30 11.10
CA ASP A 111 12.72 15.03 12.23
C ASP A 111 13.12 14.32 13.53
N LEU A 112 13.98 14.97 14.31
CA LEU A 112 14.45 14.45 15.59
C LEU A 112 13.31 14.24 16.59
N THR A 113 12.25 15.05 16.51
CA THR A 113 11.10 14.97 17.42
C THR A 113 10.21 13.76 17.12
N ALA A 114 10.27 13.22 15.89
CA ALA A 114 9.53 12.04 15.49
C ALA A 114 10.28 10.72 15.76
N ARG A 115 11.55 10.77 16.21
CA ARG A 115 12.37 9.56 16.41
C ARG A 115 11.97 8.73 17.61
N GLN A 116 11.25 9.31 18.57
CA GLN A 116 10.76 8.61 19.75
C GLN A 116 9.31 9.00 20.02
N ASN A 117 8.45 8.01 20.21
CA ASN A 117 7.05 8.25 20.55
C ASN A 117 6.86 8.45 22.06
N ARG A 118 5.65 8.84 22.47
CA ARG A 118 5.28 9.07 23.89
C ARG A 118 5.46 7.85 24.81
N MET A 119 5.55 6.64 24.27
CA MET A 119 5.79 5.40 25.01
C MET A 119 7.29 5.07 25.13
N GLY A 120 8.16 5.90 24.55
CA GLY A 120 9.60 5.67 24.53
C GLY A 120 10.06 4.74 23.39
N HIS A 121 9.16 4.27 22.52
CA HIS A 121 9.56 3.42 21.39
C HIS A 121 10.09 4.29 20.24
N PHE A 122 11.00 3.74 19.45
CA PHE A 122 11.60 4.39 18.29
C PHE A 122 10.92 3.90 17.00
N PRO A 123 10.11 4.72 16.30
CA PRO A 123 9.54 4.36 15.01
C PRO A 123 10.64 4.31 13.94
N VAL A 124 10.72 3.20 13.20
CA VAL A 124 11.85 2.95 12.28
C VAL A 124 11.45 2.19 11.02
N HIS A 125 12.29 2.30 10.00
CA HIS A 125 12.41 1.33 8.91
C HIS A 125 13.60 0.42 9.15
N ALA A 126 13.37 -0.89 9.19
CA ALA A 126 14.39 -1.88 9.52
C ALA A 126 14.78 -2.68 8.27
N VAL A 127 16.07 -2.72 7.96
CA VAL A 127 16.62 -3.48 6.84
C VAL A 127 17.60 -4.50 7.37
N ARG A 128 17.41 -5.76 6.99
CA ARG A 128 18.27 -6.86 7.42
C ARG A 128 19.62 -6.80 6.71
N LYS A 129 20.71 -6.80 7.48
CA LYS A 129 22.04 -6.48 6.94
C LYS A 129 22.60 -7.51 5.97
N PHE A 130 22.29 -8.80 6.12
CA PHE A 130 22.94 -9.85 5.34
C PHE A 130 22.40 -9.99 3.90
N ASP A 131 21.15 -9.60 3.67
CA ASP A 131 20.48 -9.72 2.36
C ASP A 131 19.72 -8.46 1.92
N ASN A 132 19.84 -7.37 2.68
CA ASN A 132 19.16 -6.10 2.45
C ASN A 132 17.63 -6.19 2.42
N THR A 133 17.04 -7.19 3.08
CA THR A 133 15.57 -7.30 3.15
C THR A 133 14.99 -6.20 4.02
N TRP A 134 14.15 -5.36 3.43
CA TRP A 134 13.34 -4.39 4.18
C TRP A 134 12.16 -5.07 4.86
N LEU A 135 12.15 -5.08 6.19
CA LEU A 135 11.20 -5.88 6.96
C LEU A 135 9.75 -5.45 6.74
N GLN A 136 9.46 -4.13 6.72
CA GLN A 136 8.08 -3.68 6.50
C GLN A 136 7.57 -3.97 5.08
N GLY A 137 8.42 -3.77 4.08
CA GLY A 137 8.07 -4.13 2.70
C GLY A 137 7.73 -5.61 2.58
N ALA A 138 8.60 -6.48 3.10
CA ALA A 138 8.40 -7.93 3.06
C ALA A 138 7.13 -8.37 3.85
N MET A 139 6.88 -7.77 5.01
CA MET A 139 5.70 -8.07 5.83
C MET A 139 4.40 -7.65 5.13
N ILE A 140 4.41 -6.52 4.41
CA ILE A 140 3.28 -6.07 3.57
C ILE A 140 3.12 -7.00 2.36
N GLU A 141 4.20 -7.33 1.65
CA GLU A 141 4.15 -8.20 0.46
C GLU A 141 3.68 -9.63 0.79
N GLU A 142 3.84 -10.08 2.03
CA GLU A 142 3.26 -11.33 2.53
C GLU A 142 1.81 -11.18 3.02
N GLY A 143 1.23 -9.98 3.02
CA GLY A 143 -0.13 -9.74 3.51
C GLY A 143 -0.26 -9.94 5.03
N LEU A 144 0.83 -9.77 5.79
CA LEU A 144 0.84 -9.86 7.26
C LEU A 144 0.64 -8.50 7.94
N ALA A 145 0.61 -7.43 7.15
CA ALA A 145 0.28 -6.07 7.55
C ALA A 145 -0.32 -5.30 6.38
N ARG A 146 -1.01 -4.21 6.68
CA ARG A 146 -1.42 -3.18 5.71
C ARG A 146 -0.81 -1.83 6.09
N VAL A 147 -0.79 -0.92 5.13
CA VAL A 147 -0.19 0.42 5.30
C VAL A 147 -1.10 1.27 6.18
N LEU A 148 -0.50 1.84 7.23
CA LEU A 148 -1.10 2.85 8.10
C LEU A 148 -0.01 3.80 8.59
N THR A 149 0.30 4.79 7.77
CA THR A 149 1.19 5.91 8.11
C THR A 149 0.53 6.87 9.10
N SER A 150 1.30 7.78 9.69
CA SER A 150 0.80 8.82 10.58
C SER A 150 1.36 10.19 10.19
N GLU A 151 0.82 11.27 10.76
CA GLU A 151 1.30 12.63 10.50
C GLU A 151 2.79 12.82 10.81
N SER A 152 3.31 12.10 11.81
CA SER A 152 4.72 12.12 12.21
C SER A 152 5.58 11.04 11.55
N MET A 153 4.98 10.12 10.79
CA MET A 153 5.67 9.03 10.08
C MET A 153 5.02 8.86 8.71
N THR A 154 5.37 9.75 7.79
CA THR A 154 4.83 9.78 6.42
C THR A 154 5.79 9.18 5.39
N GLU A 155 7.03 8.95 5.80
CA GLU A 155 8.12 8.48 4.97
C GLU A 155 7.87 7.07 4.46
N MET A 156 8.44 6.76 3.29
CA MET A 156 8.35 5.47 2.61
C MET A 156 6.94 5.03 2.22
N ALA A 157 5.93 5.90 2.32
CA ALA A 157 4.54 5.54 2.01
C ALA A 157 4.37 4.96 0.60
N ILE A 158 5.03 5.55 -0.41
CA ILE A 158 4.92 5.12 -1.81
C ILE A 158 5.36 3.65 -1.98
N PRO A 159 6.60 3.25 -1.63
CA PRO A 159 7.00 1.85 -1.76
C PRO A 159 6.18 0.90 -0.87
N MET A 160 5.70 1.34 0.29
CA MET A 160 4.77 0.54 1.12
C MET A 160 3.44 0.28 0.39
N LEU A 161 2.84 1.30 -0.24
CA LEU A 161 1.59 1.18 -0.98
C LEU A 161 1.74 0.34 -2.25
N VAL A 162 2.92 0.37 -2.89
CA VAL A 162 3.25 -0.52 -4.01
C VAL A 162 3.30 -1.98 -3.55
N ALA A 163 4.00 -2.26 -2.45
CA ALA A 163 4.02 -3.60 -1.83
C ALA A 163 2.61 -4.08 -1.46
N GLU A 164 1.79 -3.21 -0.87
CA GLU A 164 0.42 -3.50 -0.47
C GLU A 164 -0.45 -3.88 -1.67
N ARG A 165 -0.31 -3.14 -2.78
CA ARG A 165 -1.01 -3.45 -4.02
C ARG A 165 -0.68 -4.84 -4.55
N LYS A 166 0.60 -5.23 -4.58
CA LYS A 166 1.00 -6.58 -4.99
C LYS A 166 0.38 -7.66 -4.10
N ALA A 167 0.40 -7.46 -2.79
CA ALA A 167 -0.18 -8.42 -1.85
C ALA A 167 -1.71 -8.55 -2.03
N ARG A 168 -2.39 -7.43 -2.31
CA ARG A 168 -3.83 -7.40 -2.65
C ARG A 168 -4.13 -8.17 -3.93
N GLU A 169 -3.41 -7.87 -5.00
CA GLU A 169 -3.59 -8.51 -6.31
C GLU A 169 -3.28 -10.01 -6.27
N ALA A 170 -2.32 -10.41 -5.43
CA ALA A 170 -1.99 -11.81 -5.18
C ALA A 170 -2.91 -12.51 -4.16
N ASN A 171 -3.88 -11.81 -3.58
CA ASN A 171 -4.81 -12.32 -2.58
C ASN A 171 -4.10 -13.01 -1.39
N LYS A 172 -3.01 -12.42 -0.88
CA LYS A 172 -2.19 -13.01 0.19
C LYS A 172 -2.74 -12.69 1.59
N ASN A 173 -2.78 -13.71 2.46
CA ASN A 173 -3.08 -13.62 3.89
C ASN A 173 -4.25 -12.66 4.20
N LEU A 174 -3.98 -11.49 4.79
CA LEU A 174 -4.97 -10.45 5.10
C LEU A 174 -5.97 -10.24 3.95
N TRP A 175 -5.47 -10.21 2.71
CA TRP A 175 -6.26 -9.89 1.53
C TRP A 175 -7.15 -11.03 1.05
N ALA A 176 -6.88 -12.27 1.47
CA ALA A 176 -7.72 -13.44 1.19
C ALA A 176 -9.00 -13.48 2.03
N ASP A 177 -9.04 -12.73 3.13
CA ASP A 177 -10.16 -12.70 4.04
C ASP A 177 -11.07 -11.51 3.73
N ALA A 178 -12.36 -11.80 3.50
CA ALA A 178 -13.38 -10.82 3.17
C ALA A 178 -13.58 -9.77 4.26
N GLN A 179 -13.17 -10.05 5.51
CA GLN A 179 -13.22 -9.08 6.61
C GLN A 179 -12.29 -7.88 6.39
N PHE A 180 -11.21 -8.03 5.62
CA PHE A 180 -10.24 -6.97 5.36
C PHE A 180 -10.33 -6.39 3.94
N LYS A 181 -11.41 -6.70 3.23
CA LYS A 181 -11.64 -6.13 1.89
C LYS A 181 -11.66 -4.61 1.93
N ILE A 182 -11.30 -4.00 0.82
CA ILE A 182 -11.53 -2.56 0.59
C ILE A 182 -13.04 -2.34 0.47
N LEU A 183 -13.56 -1.39 1.24
CA LEU A 183 -14.98 -1.06 1.25
C LEU A 183 -15.30 0.01 0.21
N SER A 184 -16.47 -0.10 -0.41
CA SER A 184 -17.12 1.04 -1.05
C SER A 184 -17.64 2.05 -0.01
N PRO A 185 -17.96 3.29 -0.41
CA PRO A 185 -18.60 4.26 0.48
C PRO A 185 -19.89 3.71 1.11
N GLU A 186 -20.68 2.95 0.36
CA GLU A 186 -21.95 2.37 0.81
C GLU A 186 -21.74 1.23 1.83
N GLU A 187 -20.74 0.38 1.62
CA GLU A 187 -20.37 -0.67 2.59
C GLU A 187 -19.78 -0.08 3.87
N SER A 188 -19.18 1.11 3.81
CA SER A 188 -18.62 1.78 4.99
C SER A 188 -19.69 2.21 6.00
N LEU A 189 -20.97 2.30 5.60
CA LEU A 189 -22.08 2.75 6.45
C LEU A 189 -22.40 1.80 7.61
N THR A 190 -22.08 0.52 7.43
CA THR A 190 -22.39 -0.54 8.41
C THR A 190 -21.24 -0.84 9.37
N VAL A 191 -20.03 -0.36 9.09
CA VAL A 191 -18.85 -0.58 9.93
C VAL A 191 -18.60 0.62 10.85
N ARG A 192 -18.04 0.37 12.03
CA ARG A 192 -17.70 1.44 13.00
C ARG A 192 -16.49 1.02 13.83
N ASN A 193 -15.84 2.02 14.43
CA ASN A 193 -14.89 1.86 15.53
C ASN A 193 -13.67 0.98 15.23
N ASP A 194 -13.21 0.94 13.97
CA ASP A 194 -11.96 0.28 13.61
C ASP A 194 -11.32 0.94 12.38
N ILE A 195 -10.14 0.46 11.99
CA ILE A 195 -9.40 0.88 10.82
C ILE A 195 -9.91 0.14 9.58
N TYR A 196 -10.28 0.90 8.56
CA TYR A 196 -10.74 0.39 7.27
C TYR A 196 -10.04 1.08 6.11
N ILE A 197 -10.15 0.49 4.94
CA ILE A 197 -9.77 1.11 3.67
C ILE A 197 -11.06 1.30 2.87
N VAL A 198 -11.32 2.55 2.48
CA VAL A 198 -12.49 2.92 1.67
C VAL A 198 -12.02 3.44 0.33
N GLU A 199 -12.62 2.94 -0.76
CA GLU A 199 -12.36 3.36 -2.12
C GLU A 199 -13.65 3.83 -2.78
N GLY A 200 -13.63 5.00 -3.42
CA GLY A 200 -14.79 5.52 -4.13
C GLY A 200 -14.47 6.79 -4.94
N THR A 201 -15.48 7.32 -5.62
CA THR A 201 -15.36 8.59 -6.35
C THR A 201 -15.94 9.72 -5.51
N VAL A 202 -15.18 10.81 -5.38
CA VAL A 202 -15.67 12.00 -4.68
C VAL A 202 -16.80 12.64 -5.48
N LYS A 203 -17.98 12.72 -4.89
CA LYS A 203 -19.15 13.33 -5.51
C LYS A 203 -19.14 14.85 -5.40
N SER A 204 -18.71 15.37 -4.26
CA SER A 204 -18.55 16.81 -4.04
C SER A 204 -17.41 17.11 -3.07
N ALA A 205 -16.77 18.25 -3.29
CA ALA A 205 -15.80 18.83 -2.36
C ALA A 205 -16.31 20.19 -1.92
N ALA A 206 -16.42 20.40 -0.60
CA ALA A 206 -16.95 21.63 -0.02
C ALA A 206 -16.06 22.12 1.12
N ILE A 207 -16.05 23.43 1.35
CA ILE A 207 -15.40 24.03 2.53
C ILE A 207 -16.46 24.63 3.43
N ASN A 208 -16.38 24.33 4.72
CA ASN A 208 -17.17 24.99 5.76
C ASN A 208 -16.28 25.20 7.00
N ASN A 209 -16.30 26.39 7.60
CA ASN A 209 -15.48 26.74 8.76
C ASN A 209 -14.00 26.34 8.61
N ASN A 210 -13.43 26.57 7.43
CA ASN A 210 -12.04 26.25 7.08
C ASN A 210 -11.70 24.74 7.03
N ILE A 211 -12.69 23.85 7.16
CA ILE A 211 -12.58 22.39 7.02
C ILE A 211 -13.05 22.02 5.61
N VAL A 212 -12.31 21.14 4.93
CA VAL A 212 -12.75 20.56 3.65
C VAL A 212 -13.48 19.25 3.92
N TYR A 213 -14.57 19.03 3.22
CA TYR A 213 -15.33 17.79 3.20
C TYR A 213 -15.31 17.24 1.78
N LEU A 214 -14.79 16.02 1.60
CA LEU A 214 -14.93 15.26 0.36
C LEU A 214 -16.05 14.24 0.57
N ASN A 215 -17.22 14.51 -0.01
CA ASN A 215 -18.42 13.71 0.19
C ASN A 215 -18.55 12.67 -0.91
N PHE A 216 -18.96 11.45 -0.54
CA PHE A 216 -19.15 10.34 -1.47
C PHE A 216 -20.64 10.06 -1.77
N GLY A 217 -21.54 10.86 -1.19
CA GLY A 217 -22.98 10.81 -1.44
C GLY A 217 -23.65 12.19 -1.40
N ASP A 218 -24.98 12.22 -1.46
CA ASP A 218 -25.78 13.46 -1.49
C ASP A 218 -26.01 14.06 -0.10
N ASP A 219 -26.14 13.21 0.92
CA ASP A 219 -26.43 13.60 2.30
C ASP A 219 -25.26 13.20 3.19
N TRP A 220 -24.33 14.14 3.38
CA TRP A 220 -23.15 13.95 4.24
C TRP A 220 -23.48 13.47 5.66
N ARG A 221 -24.72 13.67 6.15
CA ARG A 221 -25.15 13.19 7.48
C ARG A 221 -25.33 11.68 7.55
N LYS A 222 -25.43 11.01 6.40
CA LYS A 222 -25.73 9.59 6.26
C LYS A 222 -24.68 8.87 5.43
N ASP A 223 -24.03 9.59 4.52
CA ASP A 223 -23.06 9.07 3.57
C ASP A 223 -21.63 9.16 4.10
N PHE A 224 -20.72 8.42 3.46
CA PHE A 224 -19.31 8.48 3.79
C PHE A 224 -18.68 9.82 3.39
N THR A 225 -17.83 10.35 4.29
CA THR A 225 -17.15 11.63 4.09
C THR A 225 -15.69 11.57 4.52
N ILE A 226 -14.78 12.11 3.72
CA ILE A 226 -13.41 12.42 4.16
C ILE A 226 -13.41 13.85 4.72
N VAL A 227 -12.98 13.98 5.97
CA VAL A 227 -12.88 15.27 6.66
C VAL A 227 -11.42 15.72 6.66
N VAL A 228 -11.14 16.91 6.15
CA VAL A 228 -9.79 17.48 6.13
C VAL A 228 -9.74 18.69 7.07
N PRO A 229 -9.03 18.58 8.21
CA PRO A 229 -8.92 19.67 9.16
C PRO A 229 -8.24 20.91 8.56
N ALA A 230 -8.57 22.08 9.13
CA ALA A 230 -8.06 23.37 8.67
C ALA A 230 -6.53 23.46 8.62
N ALA A 231 -5.82 22.84 9.57
CA ALA A 231 -4.36 22.82 9.60
C ALA A 231 -3.78 22.07 8.38
N LEU A 232 -4.31 20.88 8.06
CA LEU A 232 -3.86 20.12 6.91
C LEU A 232 -4.26 20.82 5.60
N ARG A 233 -5.48 21.38 5.51
CA ARG A 233 -5.90 22.18 4.34
C ARG A 233 -4.90 23.30 4.04
N GLN A 234 -4.49 24.05 5.07
CA GLN A 234 -3.51 25.13 4.91
C GLN A 234 -2.13 24.60 4.48
N LYS A 235 -1.67 23.48 5.05
CA LYS A 235 -0.42 22.83 4.67
C LYS A 235 -0.44 22.40 3.20
N LEU A 236 -1.52 21.77 2.74
CA LEU A 236 -1.69 21.30 1.37
C LEU A 236 -1.82 22.46 0.37
N SER A 237 -2.55 23.51 0.72
CA SER A 237 -2.68 24.71 -0.11
C SER A 237 -1.32 25.40 -0.34
N ARG A 238 -0.46 25.46 0.69
CA ARG A 238 0.93 25.98 0.56
C ARG A 238 1.81 25.10 -0.35
N ALA A 239 1.45 23.82 -0.49
CA ALA A 239 2.08 22.88 -1.42
C ALA A 239 1.38 22.85 -2.79
N ASN A 240 0.51 23.83 -3.09
CA ASN A 240 -0.28 23.93 -4.34
C ASN A 240 -1.22 22.73 -4.59
N ILE A 241 -1.67 22.04 -3.54
CA ILE A 241 -2.66 20.96 -3.63
C ILE A 241 -4.04 21.57 -3.33
N ASP A 242 -4.88 21.66 -4.36
CA ASP A 242 -6.27 22.09 -4.22
C ASP A 242 -7.21 20.90 -4.01
N LEU A 243 -7.66 20.72 -2.77
CA LEU A 243 -8.60 19.65 -2.41
C LEU A 243 -10.00 19.83 -3.02
N LEU A 244 -10.39 21.04 -3.44
CA LEU A 244 -11.67 21.24 -4.13
C LEU A 244 -11.67 20.62 -5.53
N SER A 245 -10.50 20.56 -6.17
CA SER A 245 -10.32 19.91 -7.47
C SER A 245 -10.49 18.39 -7.41
N PHE A 246 -10.63 17.79 -6.22
CA PHE A 246 -10.77 16.35 -6.06
C PHE A 246 -12.18 15.85 -6.36
N LYS A 247 -13.13 16.75 -6.65
CA LYS A 247 -14.42 16.35 -7.21
C LYS A 247 -14.22 15.47 -8.44
N ASP A 248 -15.01 14.41 -8.55
CA ASP A 248 -14.99 13.42 -9.62
C ASP A 248 -13.71 12.57 -9.67
N LYS A 249 -12.78 12.73 -8.72
CA LYS A 249 -11.59 11.88 -8.59
C LYS A 249 -11.90 10.62 -7.80
N LYS A 250 -11.35 9.51 -8.28
CA LYS A 250 -11.36 8.24 -7.55
C LYS A 250 -10.25 8.23 -6.50
N ILE A 251 -10.61 7.97 -5.25
CA ILE A 251 -9.71 8.00 -4.09
C ILE A 251 -9.80 6.68 -3.35
N ARG A 252 -8.66 6.22 -2.82
CA ARG A 252 -8.59 5.23 -1.73
C ARG A 252 -8.04 5.90 -0.49
N ILE A 253 -8.75 5.81 0.63
CA ILE A 253 -8.30 6.33 1.92
C ILE A 253 -8.30 5.21 2.95
N ARG A 254 -7.30 5.22 3.83
CA ARG A 254 -7.19 4.30 4.97
C ARG A 254 -7.27 5.07 6.29
N GLY A 255 -7.89 4.49 7.29
CA GLY A 255 -7.96 5.11 8.60
C GLY A 255 -9.14 4.64 9.43
N PHE A 256 -9.23 5.21 10.63
CA PHE A 256 -10.29 4.91 11.57
C PHE A 256 -11.61 5.53 11.10
N ILE A 257 -12.66 4.71 11.01
CA ILE A 257 -14.01 5.20 10.70
C ILE A 257 -14.68 5.68 11.99
N GLU A 258 -14.89 6.99 12.08
CA GLU A 258 -15.68 7.63 13.12
C GLU A 258 -17.15 7.76 12.69
N SER A 259 -18.09 7.66 13.63
CA SER A 259 -19.51 7.91 13.38
C SER A 259 -19.93 9.24 14.00
N LYS A 260 -19.75 10.34 13.26
CA LYS A 260 -20.13 11.70 13.66
C LYS A 260 -20.86 12.37 12.49
N ASN A 261 -22.20 12.28 12.48
CA ASN A 261 -23.05 12.69 11.36
C ASN A 261 -22.70 11.93 10.06
N GLY A 262 -22.78 10.60 10.09
CA GLY A 262 -22.32 9.71 9.01
C GLY A 262 -20.96 9.08 9.34
N PRO A 263 -20.57 7.99 8.64
CA PRO A 263 -19.22 7.45 8.74
C PRO A 263 -18.23 8.40 8.09
N SER A 264 -17.10 8.63 8.74
CA SER A 264 -16.07 9.51 8.21
C SER A 264 -14.67 9.04 8.56
N ILE A 265 -13.72 9.35 7.68
CA ILE A 265 -12.29 9.24 7.97
C ILE A 265 -11.71 10.66 7.96
N THR A 266 -11.00 11.01 9.03
CA THR A 266 -10.24 12.27 9.05
C THR A 266 -8.92 12.07 8.32
N LEU A 267 -8.66 12.90 7.31
CA LEU A 267 -7.37 12.98 6.63
C LEU A 267 -6.40 13.80 7.48
N THR A 268 -5.36 13.15 7.99
CA THR A 268 -4.35 13.77 8.88
C THR A 268 -3.07 14.15 8.14
N HIS A 269 -2.77 13.46 7.05
CA HIS A 269 -1.62 13.70 6.18
C HIS A 269 -1.92 13.11 4.78
N PHE A 270 -1.20 13.58 3.75
CA PHE A 270 -1.56 13.25 2.36
C PHE A 270 -1.38 11.76 2.02
N GLN A 271 -0.33 11.13 2.55
CA GLN A 271 0.02 9.72 2.29
C GLN A 271 -1.01 8.72 2.84
N GLN A 272 -1.93 9.18 3.69
CA GLN A 272 -3.09 8.41 4.14
C GLN A 272 -4.07 8.09 3.00
N MET A 273 -4.03 8.86 1.91
CA MET A 273 -4.88 8.64 0.73
C MET A 273 -4.06 8.40 -0.55
N GLU A 274 -4.65 7.66 -1.47
CA GLU A 274 -4.19 7.48 -2.85
C GLU A 274 -5.23 8.09 -3.78
N LEU A 275 -4.77 8.85 -4.78
CA LEU A 275 -5.56 9.14 -5.97
C LEU A 275 -5.40 7.95 -6.92
N LEU A 276 -6.52 7.37 -7.35
CA LEU A 276 -6.53 6.17 -8.20
C LEU A 276 -6.56 6.49 -9.70
N GLU A 277 -6.42 7.77 -10.05
CA GLU A 277 -6.38 8.26 -11.42
C GLU A 277 -5.27 9.32 -11.56
N ASP A 278 -4.13 8.84 -12.06
CA ASP A 278 -3.25 9.43 -13.08
C ASP A 278 -2.13 8.41 -13.33
N SER A 279 -2.46 7.29 -13.99
CA SER A 279 -1.46 6.51 -14.72
C SER A 279 -1.74 6.72 -16.21
N PRO A 280 -1.03 7.62 -16.89
CA PRO A 280 -0.85 7.43 -18.31
C PRO A 280 -0.11 6.10 -18.50
N HIS A 281 -0.50 5.38 -19.53
CA HIS A 281 0.24 4.24 -20.07
C HIS A 281 1.74 4.51 -20.21
#